data_AF-A0A9D6U3Q5-F1
#
_entry.id   AF-A0A9D6U3Q5-F1
#
_cell.length_a   1.000
_cell.length_b   1.000
_cell.length_c   1.000
_cell.angle_alpha   90.00
_cell.angle_beta   90.00
_cell.angle_gamma   90.00
#
_symmetry.space_group_name_H-M   'P 1'
#
loop_
_entity.id
_entity.type
_entity.pdbx_description
1 polymer ?
#
loop_
_entity_poly.entity_id
_entity_poly.type
_entity_poly.pdbx_seq_one_letter_code
_entity_poly.pdbx_strand_id
1 'polypeptide(L)'
;MNNDEKESTKVVHLKDEEEDTYSDDDLFNINSWGADLSFRELVNMYEDDELLKPELQRNYVWDKNEASRFIDSVLLGLPVPSIFLANTTDEKKLIIDGFQRIMTVYDFINGIFQKDKKVFKLANSKRINERWKGKSFKELTDTEQRRIRNTTIHAIIFEQKKPIEGDTSLYQIFERINTGGRILKSQEIRNCIYQGKFNTLLLELNKYTAWRTLFGLKDEEPRMLDIEFILRFFALSTAALREKDKGMISLKKYLNDYMDSKESKDDQVLTQRKEDFTKTIDFIYKSFGERAFHNISPKEPEKLVKKFHPTVFDSISVATFYALKKKPNLSIDGAEEKRIALLKDKKYENYTTIRTTNYESINGRISLALQYLYNMKHE
;
A
#
# COMPACT_ATOMS: atom_id res chain seq x y z
N MET A 1 -16.60 -13.63 -13.10
CA MET A 1 -16.32 -13.52 -11.65
C MET A 1 -14.85 -13.15 -11.51
N ASN A 2 -14.57 -11.90 -11.16
CA ASN A 2 -13.20 -11.40 -11.03
C ASN A 2 -12.50 -12.11 -9.87
N ASN A 3 -11.21 -12.43 -10.04
CA ASN A 3 -10.38 -13.00 -8.96
C ASN A 3 -10.33 -12.11 -7.71
N ASP A 4 -10.59 -10.80 -7.85
CA ASP A 4 -10.62 -9.86 -6.72
C ASP A 4 -11.73 -10.15 -5.68
N GLU A 5 -12.80 -10.90 -6.03
CA GLU A 5 -13.89 -11.20 -5.09
C GLU A 5 -13.61 -12.40 -4.15
N LYS A 6 -12.62 -13.25 -4.45
CA LYS A 6 -12.27 -14.39 -3.58
C LYS A 6 -11.26 -14.03 -2.49
N GLU A 7 -10.47 -12.98 -2.68
CA GLU A 7 -9.29 -12.67 -1.86
C GLU A 7 -9.59 -11.80 -0.63
N SER A 8 -10.73 -11.07 -0.60
CA SER A 8 -11.13 -10.16 0.51
C SER A 8 -11.75 -10.85 1.74
N THR A 9 -11.65 -12.17 1.86
CA THR A 9 -12.48 -12.96 2.78
C THR A 9 -11.92 -13.15 4.19
N LYS A 10 -10.67 -12.75 4.45
CA LYS A 10 -9.98 -13.01 5.73
C LYS A 10 -9.98 -11.88 6.74
N VAL A 11 -10.20 -10.64 6.31
CA VAL A 11 -10.27 -9.46 7.18
C VAL A 11 -11.72 -8.99 7.29
N VAL A 12 -12.12 -8.48 8.45
CA VAL A 12 -13.40 -7.80 8.64
C VAL A 12 -13.33 -6.42 7.99
N HIS A 13 -14.27 -6.11 7.11
CA HIS A 13 -14.40 -4.78 6.49
C HIS A 13 -15.21 -3.87 7.41
N LEU A 14 -14.67 -2.69 7.68
CA LEU A 14 -15.31 -1.66 8.51
C LEU A 14 -15.79 -0.54 7.59
N LYS A 15 -17.11 -0.34 7.54
CA LYS A 15 -17.75 0.61 6.62
C LYS A 15 -17.17 2.03 6.76
N ASP A 16 -17.00 2.49 7.99
CA ASP A 16 -16.47 3.83 8.30
C ASP A 16 -15.02 4.02 7.80
N GLU A 17 -14.24 2.94 7.65
CA GLU A 17 -12.89 2.99 7.08
C GLU A 17 -12.92 2.94 5.53
N GLU A 18 -13.86 2.21 4.94
CA GLU A 18 -14.02 2.15 3.47
C GLU A 18 -14.53 3.48 2.90
N GLU A 19 -15.40 4.16 3.64
CA GLU A 19 -15.97 5.46 3.29
C GLU A 19 -15.07 6.64 3.73
N ASP A 20 -13.91 6.36 4.34
CA ASP A 20 -12.95 7.37 4.79
C ASP A 20 -12.33 8.11 3.59
N THR A 21 -12.83 9.33 3.38
CA THR A 21 -12.34 10.26 2.37
C THR A 21 -12.00 11.58 3.05
N TYR A 22 -10.94 12.20 2.58
CA TYR A 22 -10.57 13.54 3.00
C TYR A 22 -10.14 14.35 1.78
N SER A 23 -10.40 15.65 1.82
CA SER A 23 -9.85 16.61 0.87
C SER A 23 -8.93 17.52 1.66
N ASP A 24 -7.75 17.79 1.11
CA ASP A 24 -6.87 18.82 1.65
C ASP A 24 -6.76 19.95 0.63
N ASP A 25 -6.59 21.18 1.09
CA ASP A 25 -6.39 22.35 0.22
C ASP A 25 -5.01 22.30 -0.46
N ASP A 26 -4.12 21.39 -0.03
CA ASP A 26 -2.80 21.17 -0.63
C ASP A 26 -2.84 20.75 -2.11
N LEU A 27 -4.00 20.29 -2.61
CA LEU A 27 -4.20 20.07 -4.04
C LEU A 27 -4.01 21.34 -4.89
N PHE A 28 -4.28 22.51 -4.31
CA PHE A 28 -4.12 23.79 -5.00
C PHE A 28 -2.65 24.22 -5.14
N ASN A 29 -1.71 23.51 -4.51
CA ASN A 29 -0.26 23.79 -4.57
C ASN A 29 0.51 22.87 -5.54
N ILE A 30 -0.20 22.12 -6.38
CA ILE A 30 0.39 21.27 -7.42
C ILE A 30 0.46 22.04 -8.72
N ASN A 31 1.64 22.05 -9.33
CA ASN A 31 1.80 22.45 -10.73
C ASN A 31 1.70 21.22 -11.62
N SER A 32 1.03 21.36 -12.76
CA SER A 32 1.05 20.34 -13.81
C SER A 32 1.28 20.97 -15.18
N TRP A 33 1.95 20.22 -16.04
CA TRP A 33 2.14 20.60 -17.44
C TRP A 33 2.19 19.35 -18.32
N GLY A 34 1.90 19.55 -19.61
CA GLY A 34 2.05 18.51 -20.62
C GLY A 34 3.45 18.51 -21.24
N ALA A 35 3.98 17.33 -21.53
CA ALA A 35 5.19 17.13 -22.30
C ALA A 35 5.00 15.93 -23.23
N ASP A 36 5.41 16.04 -24.49
CA ASP A 36 5.40 14.91 -25.42
C ASP A 36 6.76 14.22 -25.36
N LEU A 37 6.81 13.04 -24.74
CA LEU A 37 8.03 12.26 -24.56
C LEU A 37 8.06 11.14 -25.59
N SER A 38 9.17 10.99 -26.31
CA SER A 38 9.39 9.85 -27.20
C SER A 38 9.63 8.57 -26.39
N PHE A 39 9.26 7.41 -26.94
CA PHE A 39 9.60 6.14 -26.30
C PHE A 39 11.10 5.93 -26.17
N ARG A 40 11.91 6.51 -27.06
CA ARG A 40 13.38 6.51 -26.91
C ARG A 40 13.80 7.23 -25.63
N GLU A 41 13.28 8.43 -25.38
CA GLU A 41 13.60 9.18 -24.16
C GLU A 41 13.13 8.41 -22.92
N LEU A 42 11.90 7.90 -22.91
CA LEU A 42 11.38 7.12 -21.77
C LEU A 42 12.19 5.85 -21.48
N VAL A 43 12.66 5.16 -22.53
CA VAL A 43 13.53 3.99 -22.38
C VAL A 43 14.86 4.40 -21.78
N ASN A 44 15.51 5.44 -22.30
CA ASN A 44 16.79 5.92 -21.77
C ASN A 44 16.66 6.37 -20.31
N MET A 45 15.64 7.18 -19.99
CA MET A 45 15.37 7.61 -18.61
C MET A 45 15.17 6.42 -17.67
N TYR A 46 14.57 5.33 -18.14
CA TYR A 46 14.42 4.11 -17.34
C TYR A 46 15.75 3.37 -17.14
N GLU A 47 16.61 3.32 -18.16
CA GLU A 47 17.94 2.72 -18.08
C GLU A 47 18.90 3.52 -17.19
N ASP A 48 18.73 4.84 -17.15
CA ASP A 48 19.52 5.78 -16.36
C ASP A 48 18.99 5.96 -14.91
N ASP A 49 18.01 5.14 -14.48
CA ASP A 49 17.34 5.23 -13.18
C ASP A 49 16.67 6.60 -12.90
N GLU A 50 16.34 7.37 -13.94
CA GLU A 50 15.62 8.65 -13.87
C GLU A 50 14.09 8.47 -13.91
N LEU A 51 13.61 7.37 -14.47
CA LEU A 51 12.19 7.01 -14.52
C LEU A 51 11.88 5.89 -13.52
N LEU A 52 11.39 6.28 -12.36
CA LEU A 52 11.09 5.39 -11.25
C LEU A 52 9.78 4.63 -11.48
N LYS A 53 9.85 3.30 -11.28
CA LYS A 53 8.67 2.44 -11.23
C LYS A 53 7.99 2.55 -9.86
N PRO A 54 6.65 2.67 -9.80
CA PRO A 54 5.94 2.49 -8.54
C PRO A 54 6.16 1.07 -8.05
N GLU A 55 6.60 0.92 -6.81
CA GLU A 55 7.00 -0.39 -6.24
C GLU A 55 5.92 -1.47 -6.35
N LEU A 56 4.69 -1.02 -6.39
CA LEU A 56 3.49 -1.81 -6.29
C LEU A 56 2.99 -2.28 -7.67
N GLN A 57 3.52 -1.68 -8.75
CA GLN A 57 3.40 -2.18 -10.12
C GLN A 57 4.70 -2.86 -10.61
N ARG A 58 5.61 -3.28 -9.71
CA ARG A 58 6.85 -4.00 -10.11
C ARG A 58 6.59 -5.18 -11.03
N ASN A 59 5.43 -5.82 -10.90
CA ASN A 59 5.03 -6.91 -11.76
C ASN A 59 4.19 -6.40 -12.93
N TYR A 60 4.73 -6.55 -14.13
CA TYR A 60 4.01 -6.31 -15.37
C TYR A 60 2.86 -7.31 -15.52
N VAL A 61 1.63 -6.79 -15.62
CA VAL A 61 0.41 -7.60 -15.57
C VAL A 61 -0.16 -7.96 -16.94
N TRP A 62 0.09 -7.14 -17.98
CA TRP A 62 -0.44 -7.38 -19.32
C TRP A 62 0.00 -8.74 -19.86
N ASP A 63 -0.92 -9.47 -20.48
CA ASP A 63 -0.56 -10.65 -21.24
C ASP A 63 0.13 -10.28 -22.57
N LYS A 64 0.65 -11.30 -23.25
CA LYS A 64 1.35 -11.09 -24.51
C LYS A 64 0.45 -10.48 -25.58
N ASN A 65 -0.85 -10.75 -25.58
CA ASN A 65 -1.79 -10.20 -26.57
C ASN A 65 -2.04 -8.71 -26.32
N GLU A 66 -2.25 -8.30 -25.07
CA GLU A 66 -2.40 -6.90 -24.67
C GLU A 66 -1.16 -6.09 -25.03
N ALA A 67 0.02 -6.61 -24.63
CA ALA A 67 1.31 -6.02 -24.96
C ALA A 67 1.52 -5.89 -26.48
N SER A 68 1.22 -6.95 -27.24
CA SER A 68 1.38 -6.94 -28.68
C SER A 68 0.43 -5.97 -29.37
N ARG A 69 -0.81 -5.86 -28.88
CA ARG A 69 -1.80 -4.92 -29.42
C ARG A 69 -1.37 -3.47 -29.21
N PHE A 70 -0.71 -3.19 -28.09
CA PHE A 70 -0.15 -1.87 -27.85
C PHE A 70 0.95 -1.52 -28.84
N ILE A 71 1.92 -2.42 -29.07
CA ILE A 71 2.96 -2.22 -30.09
C ILE A 71 2.36 -2.08 -31.51
N ASP A 72 1.34 -2.88 -31.83
CA ASP A 72 0.60 -2.78 -33.10
C ASP A 72 -0.01 -1.39 -33.29
N SER A 73 -0.67 -0.84 -32.27
CA SER A 73 -1.18 0.54 -32.29
C SER A 73 -0.09 1.59 -32.53
N VAL A 74 1.07 1.44 -31.87
CA VAL A 74 2.22 2.35 -32.05
C VAL A 74 2.76 2.27 -33.48
N LEU A 75 2.87 1.07 -34.05
CA LEU A 75 3.34 0.87 -35.42
C LEU A 75 2.35 1.40 -36.47
N LEU A 76 1.04 1.29 -36.21
CA LEU A 76 -0.03 1.89 -37.03
C LEU A 76 -0.07 3.42 -36.94
N GLY A 77 0.56 4.02 -35.92
CA GLY A 77 0.47 5.46 -35.67
C GLY A 77 -0.88 5.88 -35.10
N LEU A 78 -1.54 4.98 -34.37
CA LEU A 78 -2.78 5.31 -33.67
C LEU A 78 -2.47 6.16 -32.42
N PRO A 79 -3.39 7.06 -32.02
CA PRO A 79 -3.24 7.83 -30.80
C PRO A 79 -3.18 6.88 -29.59
N VAL A 80 -2.22 7.13 -28.71
CA VAL A 80 -2.02 6.38 -27.48
C VAL A 80 -2.50 7.24 -26.30
N PRO A 81 -3.21 6.67 -25.29
CA PRO A 81 -3.61 7.44 -24.12
C PRO A 81 -2.41 8.08 -23.42
N SER A 82 -2.64 9.20 -22.75
CA SER A 82 -1.59 9.93 -22.02
C SER A 82 -1.09 9.14 -20.80
N ILE A 83 0.15 9.40 -20.40
CA ILE A 83 0.75 8.88 -19.16
C ILE A 83 0.78 9.99 -18.11
N PHE A 84 0.88 9.59 -16.85
CA PHE A 84 1.01 10.51 -15.73
C PHE A 84 2.32 10.25 -15.01
N LEU A 85 3.09 11.30 -14.81
CA LEU A 85 4.38 11.26 -14.12
C LEU A 85 4.37 12.27 -12.97
N ALA A 86 5.10 12.00 -11.91
CA ALA A 86 5.35 12.98 -10.85
C ALA A 86 6.85 13.22 -10.73
N ASN A 87 7.27 14.48 -10.65
CA ASN A 87 8.64 14.81 -10.28
C ASN A 87 8.84 14.49 -8.79
N THR A 88 9.89 13.76 -8.49
CA THR A 88 10.36 13.51 -7.13
C THR A 88 11.29 14.64 -6.68
N THR A 89 11.61 14.68 -5.39
CA THR A 89 12.51 15.68 -4.80
C THR A 89 13.95 15.58 -5.31
N ASP A 90 14.36 14.43 -5.86
CA ASP A 90 15.65 14.19 -6.51
C ASP A 90 15.61 14.38 -8.04
N GLU A 91 14.64 15.15 -8.55
CA GLU A 91 14.43 15.48 -9.98
C GLU A 91 14.14 14.29 -10.90
N LYS A 92 13.94 13.09 -10.35
CA LYS A 92 13.48 11.92 -11.09
C LYS A 92 11.98 11.98 -11.36
N LYS A 93 11.50 11.05 -12.20
CA LYS A 93 10.08 10.93 -12.56
C LYS A 93 9.51 9.62 -12.04
N LEU A 94 8.58 9.69 -11.11
CA LEU A 94 7.79 8.55 -10.68
C LEU A 94 6.64 8.31 -11.68
N ILE A 95 6.54 7.10 -12.20
CA ILE A 95 5.39 6.71 -13.05
C ILE A 95 4.15 6.59 -12.15
N ILE A 96 3.13 7.40 -12.42
CA ILE A 96 1.83 7.36 -11.72
C ILE A 96 0.87 6.44 -12.48
N ASP A 97 0.82 6.61 -13.80
CA ASP A 97 0.08 5.76 -14.72
C ASP A 97 0.86 5.63 -16.03
N GLY A 98 0.67 4.49 -16.71
CA GLY A 98 1.34 4.20 -17.99
C GLY A 98 2.50 3.21 -17.90
N PHE A 99 2.77 2.66 -16.73
CA PHE A 99 3.87 1.70 -16.52
C PHE A 99 3.86 0.57 -17.56
N GLN A 100 2.72 -0.07 -17.80
CA GLN A 100 2.58 -1.21 -18.70
C GLN A 100 2.83 -0.78 -20.14
N ARG A 101 2.46 0.44 -20.53
CA ARG A 101 2.71 0.98 -21.87
C ARG A 101 4.19 1.23 -22.10
N ILE A 102 4.83 1.92 -21.15
CA ILE A 102 6.27 2.24 -21.17
C ILE A 102 7.07 0.94 -21.19
N MET A 103 6.79 0.04 -20.24
CA MET A 103 7.51 -1.23 -20.12
C MET A 103 7.28 -2.17 -21.30
N THR A 104 6.11 -2.15 -21.93
CA THR A 104 5.87 -2.93 -23.16
C THR A 104 6.84 -2.52 -24.27
N VAL A 105 7.04 -1.21 -24.45
CA VAL A 105 7.94 -0.70 -25.48
C VAL A 105 9.40 -0.95 -25.11
N TYR A 106 9.75 -0.73 -23.84
CA TYR A 106 11.06 -1.07 -23.29
C TYR A 106 11.42 -2.54 -23.56
N ASP A 107 10.56 -3.47 -23.12
CA ASP A 107 10.75 -4.92 -23.29
C ASP A 107 10.85 -5.31 -24.75
N PHE A 108 10.04 -4.70 -25.62
CA PHE A 108 10.05 -5.02 -27.04
C PHE A 108 11.35 -4.56 -27.70
N ILE A 109 11.81 -3.34 -27.41
CA ILE A 109 13.08 -2.79 -27.91
C ILE A 109 14.27 -3.61 -27.41
N ASN A 110 14.31 -3.91 -26.11
CA ASN A 110 15.37 -4.72 -25.50
C ASN A 110 15.25 -6.22 -25.84
N GLY A 111 14.11 -6.64 -26.37
CA GLY A 111 13.86 -7.94 -26.97
C GLY A 111 13.51 -9.04 -25.99
N ILE A 112 13.41 -8.76 -24.69
CA ILE A 112 13.04 -9.73 -23.65
C ILE A 112 11.76 -9.26 -22.97
N PHE A 113 10.75 -10.14 -22.92
CA PHE A 113 9.48 -9.85 -22.26
C PHE A 113 9.59 -10.15 -20.77
N GLN A 114 9.39 -9.14 -19.91
CA GLN A 114 9.68 -9.25 -18.49
C GLN A 114 8.79 -10.25 -17.75
N LYS A 115 7.60 -10.56 -18.32
CA LYS A 115 6.60 -11.47 -17.73
C LYS A 115 7.01 -12.94 -17.79
N ASP A 116 7.63 -13.39 -18.89
CA ASP A 116 8.03 -14.79 -19.08
C ASP A 116 9.54 -14.98 -19.32
N LYS A 117 10.31 -13.88 -19.35
CA LYS A 117 11.75 -13.82 -19.60
C LYS A 117 12.17 -14.44 -20.94
N LYS A 118 11.27 -14.47 -21.94
CA LYS A 118 11.54 -14.98 -23.29
C LYS A 118 11.68 -13.83 -24.29
N VAL A 119 12.13 -14.17 -25.49
CA VAL A 119 12.19 -13.21 -26.60
C VAL A 119 10.81 -12.63 -26.87
N PHE A 120 10.70 -11.30 -26.83
CA PHE A 120 9.44 -10.63 -27.10
C PHE A 120 9.17 -10.59 -28.61
N LYS A 121 8.37 -11.55 -29.06
CA LYS A 121 7.75 -11.56 -30.40
C LYS A 121 6.28 -11.17 -30.29
N LEU A 122 5.76 -10.38 -31.22
CA LEU A 122 4.34 -10.03 -31.25
C LEU A 122 3.46 -11.28 -31.37
N ALA A 123 2.30 -11.26 -30.71
CA ALA A 123 1.37 -12.37 -30.66
C ALA A 123 0.95 -12.80 -32.06
N ASN A 124 0.93 -14.11 -32.31
CA ASN A 124 0.41 -14.67 -33.55
C ASN A 124 -1.12 -14.78 -33.46
N SER A 125 -1.81 -13.63 -33.53
CA SER A 125 -3.26 -13.55 -33.42
C SER A 125 -3.84 -12.66 -34.52
N LYS A 126 -5.12 -12.89 -34.88
CA LYS A 126 -5.86 -12.06 -35.84
C LYS A 126 -6.06 -10.60 -35.39
N ARG A 127 -5.71 -10.27 -34.14
CA ARG A 127 -5.79 -8.91 -33.58
C ARG A 127 -4.54 -8.08 -33.86
N ILE A 128 -3.49 -8.68 -34.38
CA ILE A 128 -2.23 -8.01 -34.74
C ILE A 128 -2.13 -7.95 -36.26
N ASN A 129 -1.60 -6.85 -36.79
CA ASN A 129 -1.41 -6.69 -38.22
C ASN A 129 -0.55 -7.83 -38.81
N GLU A 130 -0.98 -8.35 -39.95
CA GLU A 130 -0.31 -9.44 -40.69
C GLU A 130 1.18 -9.15 -40.97
N ARG A 131 1.56 -7.87 -41.10
CA ARG A 131 2.95 -7.46 -41.33
C ARG A 131 3.89 -7.74 -40.15
N TRP A 132 3.35 -7.78 -38.93
CA TRP A 132 4.16 -7.80 -37.70
C TRP A 132 3.88 -8.99 -36.79
N LYS A 133 2.80 -9.75 -37.02
CA LYS A 133 2.52 -10.96 -36.24
C LYS A 133 3.75 -11.88 -36.16
N GLY A 134 4.09 -12.32 -34.95
CA GLY A 134 5.23 -13.21 -34.71
C GLY A 134 6.62 -12.58 -34.82
N LYS A 135 6.74 -11.28 -35.19
CA LYS A 135 8.03 -10.59 -35.29
C LYS A 135 8.48 -10.03 -33.94
N SER A 136 9.77 -10.11 -33.67
CA SER A 136 10.48 -9.34 -32.63
C SER A 136 10.92 -8.00 -33.19
N PHE A 137 11.35 -7.10 -32.31
CA PHE A 137 11.83 -5.78 -32.70
C PHE A 137 12.98 -5.83 -33.73
N LYS A 138 13.92 -6.78 -33.59
CA LYS A 138 15.03 -6.99 -34.53
C LYS A 138 14.60 -7.51 -35.91
N GLU A 139 13.40 -8.10 -36.00
CA GLU A 139 12.83 -8.62 -37.25
C GLU A 139 11.98 -7.56 -37.98
N LEU A 140 11.84 -6.35 -37.41
CA LEU A 140 11.22 -5.20 -38.06
C LEU A 140 12.20 -4.46 -38.97
N THR A 141 11.68 -3.77 -39.98
CA THR A 141 12.48 -2.89 -40.84
C THR A 141 13.04 -1.72 -40.03
N ASP A 142 14.14 -1.12 -40.48
CA ASP A 142 14.74 0.04 -39.79
C ASP A 142 13.75 1.21 -39.64
N THR A 143 12.86 1.40 -40.62
CA THR A 143 11.83 2.44 -40.57
C THR A 143 10.78 2.17 -39.50
N GLU A 144 10.37 0.91 -39.31
CA GLU A 144 9.43 0.51 -38.26
C GLU A 144 10.09 0.59 -36.88
N GLN A 145 11.35 0.18 -36.75
CA GLN A 145 12.12 0.34 -35.51
C GLN A 145 12.27 1.82 -35.14
N ARG A 146 12.59 2.69 -36.12
CA ARG A 146 12.64 4.14 -35.91
C ARG A 146 11.28 4.70 -35.52
N ARG A 147 10.19 4.22 -36.13
CA ARG A 147 8.83 4.64 -35.79
C ARG A 147 8.52 4.36 -34.32
N ILE A 148 8.72 3.13 -33.84
CA ILE A 148 8.47 2.79 -32.43
C ILE A 148 9.26 3.71 -31.48
N ARG A 149 10.56 3.88 -31.74
CA ARG A 149 11.43 4.71 -30.89
C ARG A 149 11.02 6.19 -30.88
N ASN A 150 10.56 6.71 -32.03
CA ASN A 150 10.28 8.13 -32.20
C ASN A 150 8.82 8.51 -31.94
N THR A 151 7.90 7.54 -31.85
CA THR A 151 6.52 7.83 -31.42
C THR A 151 6.55 8.47 -30.04
N THR A 152 5.89 9.62 -29.94
CA THR A 152 5.71 10.33 -28.68
C THR A 152 4.44 9.89 -27.98
N ILE A 153 4.47 9.92 -26.65
CA ILE A 153 3.32 9.75 -25.79
C ILE A 153 3.17 11.02 -24.96
N HIS A 154 1.94 11.53 -24.90
CA HIS A 154 1.66 12.72 -24.11
C HIS A 154 1.77 12.39 -22.63
N ALA A 155 2.66 13.04 -21.91
CA ALA A 155 2.86 12.91 -20.47
C ALA A 155 2.31 14.14 -19.76
N ILE A 156 1.47 13.93 -18.77
CA ILE A 156 1.07 14.97 -17.82
C ILE A 156 1.97 14.81 -16.60
N ILE A 157 2.82 15.81 -16.37
CA ILE A 157 3.81 15.80 -15.30
C ILE A 157 3.29 16.65 -14.15
N PHE A 158 3.30 16.10 -12.94
CA PHE A 158 2.97 16.79 -11.70
C PHE A 158 4.21 17.14 -10.92
N GLU A 159 4.20 18.31 -10.29
CA GLU A 159 5.22 18.76 -9.37
C GLU A 159 4.54 19.42 -8.17
N GLN A 160 4.89 18.95 -6.97
CA GLN A 160 4.45 19.57 -5.74
C GLN A 160 5.39 20.73 -5.40
N LYS A 161 4.87 21.97 -5.41
CA LYS A 161 5.68 23.15 -5.08
C LYS A 161 5.72 23.46 -3.59
N LYS A 162 4.61 23.22 -2.89
CA LYS A 162 4.47 23.44 -1.44
C LYS A 162 3.40 22.50 -0.85
N PRO A 163 3.52 22.10 0.44
CA PRO A 163 4.74 22.18 1.24
C PRO A 163 5.87 21.36 0.58
N ILE A 164 7.12 21.77 0.80
CA ILE A 164 8.33 21.05 0.33
C ILE A 164 8.46 19.71 1.09
N GLU A 165 7.84 19.62 2.26
CA GLU A 165 7.71 18.41 3.09
C GLU A 165 6.28 17.84 2.95
N GLY A 166 6.14 16.59 2.53
CA GLY A 166 4.87 15.86 2.50
C GLY A 166 4.38 15.47 1.11
N ASP A 167 4.49 14.20 0.73
CA ASP A 167 3.93 13.69 -0.55
C ASP A 167 2.39 13.48 -0.53
N THR A 168 1.68 14.14 0.39
CA THR A 168 0.21 14.02 0.57
C THR A 168 -0.57 14.48 -0.66
N SER A 169 -0.09 15.50 -1.38
CA SER A 169 -0.74 15.99 -2.60
C SER A 169 -0.60 14.98 -3.74
N LEU A 170 0.57 14.35 -3.89
CA LEU A 170 0.78 13.26 -4.85
C LEU A 170 -0.14 12.08 -4.54
N TYR A 171 -0.35 11.75 -3.25
CA TYR A 171 -1.29 10.71 -2.85
C TYR A 171 -2.71 10.97 -3.36
N GLN A 172 -3.21 12.19 -3.20
CA GLN A 172 -4.56 12.54 -3.65
C GLN A 172 -4.70 12.57 -5.18
N ILE A 173 -3.65 12.99 -5.90
CA ILE A 173 -3.60 12.88 -7.37
C ILE A 173 -3.68 11.41 -7.78
N PHE A 174 -2.84 10.56 -7.19
CA PHE A 174 -2.78 9.14 -7.50
C PHE A 174 -4.14 8.48 -7.25
N GLU A 175 -4.78 8.76 -6.12
CA GLU A 175 -6.10 8.23 -5.77
C GLU A 175 -7.19 8.63 -6.79
N ARG A 176 -7.13 9.85 -7.35
CA ARG A 176 -8.12 10.38 -8.31
C ARG A 176 -7.85 9.96 -9.76
N ILE A 177 -6.60 9.85 -10.17
CA ILE A 177 -6.23 9.44 -11.54
C ILE A 177 -6.39 7.95 -11.73
N ASN A 178 -6.28 7.18 -10.65
CA ASN A 178 -6.42 5.73 -10.62
C ASN A 178 -7.88 5.26 -10.80
N THR A 179 -8.51 5.74 -11.86
CA THR A 179 -9.88 5.42 -12.30
C THR A 179 -9.89 4.50 -13.52
N GLY A 180 -8.75 4.28 -14.17
CA GLY A 180 -8.59 3.33 -15.27
C GLY A 180 -7.90 2.03 -14.84
N GLY A 181 -8.57 0.87 -15.00
CA GLY A 181 -8.01 -0.44 -14.67
C GLY A 181 -8.29 -0.92 -13.24
N ARG A 182 -7.37 -1.68 -12.64
CA ARG A 182 -7.49 -2.15 -11.24
C ARG A 182 -7.16 -0.98 -10.29
N ILE A 183 -8.19 -0.43 -9.64
CA ILE A 183 -8.03 0.62 -8.63
C ILE A 183 -7.10 0.13 -7.53
N LEU A 184 -6.07 0.91 -7.19
CA LEU A 184 -5.18 0.62 -6.06
C LEU A 184 -5.84 1.06 -4.74
N LYS A 185 -5.66 0.29 -3.67
CA LYS A 185 -6.04 0.66 -2.30
C LYS A 185 -5.12 1.74 -1.74
N SER A 186 -5.48 2.29 -0.58
CA SER A 186 -4.70 3.33 0.08
C SER A 186 -3.28 2.89 0.42
N GLN A 187 -3.08 1.73 1.02
CA GLN A 187 -1.72 1.27 1.34
C GLN A 187 -0.87 1.00 0.09
N GLU A 188 -1.51 0.48 -0.95
CA GLU A 188 -0.90 0.30 -2.26
C GLU A 188 -0.37 1.64 -2.83
N ILE A 189 -1.18 2.71 -2.75
CA ILE A 189 -0.76 4.07 -3.15
C ILE A 189 0.37 4.58 -2.23
N ARG A 190 0.27 4.40 -0.91
CA ARG A 190 1.32 4.83 0.04
C ARG A 190 2.68 4.20 -0.30
N ASN A 191 2.69 2.89 -0.60
CA ASN A 191 3.90 2.18 -0.98
C ASN A 191 4.49 2.69 -2.32
N CYS A 192 3.72 3.34 -3.18
CA CYS A 192 4.24 3.94 -4.42
C CYS A 192 4.90 5.29 -4.16
N ILE A 193 4.32 6.07 -3.25
CA ILE A 193 4.61 7.49 -3.11
C ILE A 193 5.66 7.71 -2.02
N TYR A 194 5.42 7.16 -0.83
CA TYR A 194 6.29 7.34 0.32
C TYR A 194 7.45 6.34 0.28
N GLN A 195 8.34 6.51 -0.70
CA GLN A 195 9.54 5.68 -0.83
C GLN A 195 10.54 5.95 0.29
N GLY A 196 11.40 4.98 0.58
CA GLY A 196 12.54 5.15 1.47
C GLY A 196 12.60 4.14 2.61
N LYS A 197 13.35 4.50 3.65
CA LYS A 197 13.75 3.58 4.74
C LYS A 197 12.56 3.07 5.55
N PHE A 198 11.57 3.92 5.85
CA PHE A 198 10.39 3.49 6.58
C PHE A 198 9.53 2.52 5.78
N ASN A 199 9.25 2.81 4.50
CA ASN A 199 8.51 1.87 3.65
C ASN A 199 9.25 0.53 3.49
N THR A 200 10.58 0.58 3.35
CA THR A 200 11.44 -0.61 3.34
C THR A 200 11.31 -1.41 4.64
N LEU A 201 11.26 -0.74 5.80
CA LEU A 201 11.05 -1.37 7.10
C LEU A 201 9.67 -2.04 7.18
N LEU A 202 8.60 -1.39 6.69
CA LEU A 202 7.27 -1.99 6.67
C LEU A 202 7.25 -3.29 5.85
N LEU A 203 7.87 -3.27 4.66
CA LEU A 203 8.03 -4.46 3.80
C LEU A 203 8.86 -5.57 4.47
N GLU A 204 9.90 -5.20 5.21
CA GLU A 204 10.71 -6.15 5.97
C GLU A 204 9.90 -6.80 7.10
N LEU A 205 9.23 -5.99 7.92
CA LEU A 205 8.40 -6.46 9.03
C LEU A 205 7.22 -7.29 8.55
N ASN A 206 6.72 -7.04 7.34
CA ASN A 206 5.67 -7.85 6.74
C ASN A 206 6.09 -9.32 6.60
N LYS A 207 7.38 -9.60 6.42
CA LYS A 207 7.91 -10.96 6.28
C LYS A 207 8.22 -11.63 7.63
N TYR A 208 8.00 -10.93 8.75
CA TYR A 208 8.29 -11.46 10.07
C TYR A 208 7.36 -12.63 10.43
N THR A 209 7.93 -13.77 10.84
CA THR A 209 7.19 -15.04 10.96
C THR A 209 6.05 -15.00 11.96
N ALA A 210 6.25 -14.39 13.14
CA ALA A 210 5.19 -14.27 14.13
C ALA A 210 4.05 -13.36 13.62
N TRP A 211 4.39 -12.31 12.87
CA TRP A 211 3.41 -11.44 12.23
C TRP A 211 2.60 -12.17 11.15
N ARG A 212 3.24 -12.94 10.26
CA ARG A 212 2.56 -13.79 9.27
C ARG A 212 1.59 -14.77 9.89
N THR A 213 2.02 -15.38 11.00
CA THR A 213 1.20 -16.33 11.74
C THR A 213 -0.03 -15.66 12.35
N LEU A 214 0.14 -14.52 13.00
CA LEU A 214 -0.96 -13.76 13.61
C LEU A 214 -1.90 -13.11 12.58
N PHE A 215 -1.39 -12.70 11.42
CA PHE A 215 -2.24 -12.19 10.33
C PHE A 215 -3.04 -13.31 9.64
N GLY A 216 -2.52 -14.55 9.65
CA GLY A 216 -3.19 -15.72 9.09
C GLY A 216 -2.96 -15.94 7.59
N LEU A 217 -1.89 -15.34 7.04
CA LEU A 217 -1.37 -15.62 5.69
C LEU A 217 0.12 -15.89 5.75
N LYS A 218 0.53 -16.97 5.08
CA LYS A 218 1.94 -17.33 4.94
C LYS A 218 2.67 -16.37 3.99
N ASP A 219 2.01 -16.08 2.88
CA ASP A 219 2.52 -15.19 1.84
C ASP A 219 1.99 -13.76 2.05
N GLU A 220 2.64 -12.78 1.42
CA GLU A 220 2.27 -11.37 1.46
C GLU A 220 0.89 -11.15 0.82
N GLU A 221 0.06 -10.30 1.43
CA GLU A 221 -1.28 -10.02 0.93
C GLU A 221 -1.18 -9.10 -0.30
N PRO A 222 -1.76 -9.49 -1.47
CA PRO A 222 -1.57 -8.73 -2.71
C PRO A 222 -2.06 -7.29 -2.68
N ARG A 223 -3.03 -6.95 -1.82
CA ARG A 223 -3.57 -5.59 -1.64
C ARG A 223 -2.90 -4.83 -0.49
N MET A 224 -1.84 -5.40 0.08
CA MET A 224 -1.01 -4.81 1.13
C MET A 224 -1.75 -4.45 2.42
N LEU A 225 -2.89 -5.09 2.70
CA LEU A 225 -3.63 -4.83 3.94
C LEU A 225 -2.80 -5.21 5.18
N ASP A 226 -2.02 -6.26 5.05
CA ASP A 226 -1.05 -6.68 6.06
C ASP A 226 -0.01 -5.60 6.38
N ILE A 227 0.53 -4.93 5.36
CA ILE A 227 1.46 -3.80 5.53
C ILE A 227 0.74 -2.61 6.19
N GLU A 228 -0.53 -2.35 5.84
CA GLU A 228 -1.31 -1.28 6.46
C GLU A 228 -1.46 -1.48 7.97
N PHE A 229 -1.67 -2.71 8.44
CA PHE A 229 -1.75 -2.99 9.88
C PHE A 229 -0.44 -2.73 10.62
N ILE A 230 0.70 -3.02 10.00
CA ILE A 230 2.01 -2.64 10.56
C ILE A 230 2.11 -1.11 10.65
N LEU A 231 1.71 -0.40 9.60
CA LEU A 231 1.68 1.06 9.60
C LEU A 231 0.73 1.62 10.68
N ARG A 232 -0.46 1.02 10.84
CA ARG A 232 -1.41 1.35 11.91
C ARG A 232 -0.79 1.16 13.28
N PHE A 233 -0.07 0.06 13.53
CA PHE A 233 0.64 -0.13 14.79
C PHE A 233 1.59 1.03 15.08
N PHE A 234 2.41 1.44 14.10
CA PHE A 234 3.33 2.55 14.29
C PHE A 234 2.58 3.85 14.53
N ALA A 235 1.70 4.25 13.61
CA ALA A 235 0.96 5.50 13.73
C ALA A 235 0.16 5.57 15.05
N LEU A 236 -0.56 4.50 15.40
CA LEU A 236 -1.44 4.45 16.57
C LEU A 236 -0.72 4.36 17.92
N SER A 237 0.56 3.99 17.93
CA SER A 237 1.38 3.91 19.14
C SER A 237 2.20 5.18 19.41
N THR A 238 1.96 6.26 18.68
CA THR A 238 2.58 7.57 18.92
C THR A 238 1.88 8.35 20.02
N ALA A 239 2.62 9.25 20.68
CA ALA A 239 2.05 10.18 21.66
C ALA A 239 1.04 11.16 21.03
N ALA A 240 1.16 11.44 19.73
CA ALA A 240 0.34 12.44 19.03
C ALA A 240 -1.17 12.14 19.03
N LEU A 241 -1.58 10.87 19.15
CA LEU A 241 -3.01 10.52 19.31
C LEU A 241 -3.56 10.77 20.70
N ARG A 242 -2.69 10.90 21.70
CA ARG A 242 -3.08 11.16 23.09
C ARG A 242 -3.40 12.62 23.32
N GLU A 243 -2.70 13.51 22.62
CA GLU A 243 -2.72 14.95 22.87
C GLU A 243 -3.73 15.72 22.00
N LYS A 244 -4.29 15.10 20.94
CA LYS A 244 -5.25 15.77 20.05
C LYS A 244 -6.68 15.70 20.61
N ASP A 245 -7.28 16.89 20.75
CA ASP A 245 -8.63 17.08 21.23
C ASP A 245 -9.70 16.60 20.21
N LYS A 246 -10.86 16.25 20.78
CA LYS A 246 -12.08 15.69 20.20
C LYS A 246 -12.31 15.91 18.69
N GLY A 247 -12.50 14.81 17.95
CA GLY A 247 -12.94 14.82 16.56
C GLY A 247 -12.96 13.43 15.92
N MET A 248 -13.47 13.34 14.69
CA MET A 248 -13.29 12.17 13.83
C MET A 248 -11.92 12.32 13.13
N ILE A 249 -11.07 11.29 13.13
CA ILE A 249 -9.88 11.30 12.28
C ILE A 249 -10.23 10.67 10.95
N SER A 250 -9.70 11.24 9.86
CA SER A 250 -9.46 10.44 8.68
C SER A 250 -8.26 9.55 9.00
N LEU A 251 -8.51 8.26 9.21
CA LEU A 251 -7.46 7.28 9.44
C LEU A 251 -6.53 7.27 8.22
N LYS A 252 -7.09 7.38 7.01
CA LYS A 252 -6.34 7.50 5.77
C LYS A 252 -5.35 8.66 5.83
N LYS A 253 -5.81 9.87 6.18
CA LYS A 253 -4.93 11.05 6.35
C LYS A 253 -3.88 10.79 7.42
N TYR A 254 -4.28 10.28 8.57
CA TYR A 254 -3.38 10.06 9.70
C TYR A 254 -2.23 9.09 9.36
N LEU A 255 -2.52 8.02 8.61
CA LEU A 255 -1.49 7.09 8.13
C LEU A 255 -0.58 7.75 7.07
N ASN A 256 -1.13 8.58 6.19
CA ASN A 256 -0.34 9.34 5.20
C ASN A 256 0.61 10.32 5.89
N ASP A 257 0.12 11.08 6.87
CA ASP A 257 0.91 12.02 7.66
C ASP A 257 2.03 11.27 8.43
N TYR A 258 1.76 10.06 8.93
CA TYR A 258 2.77 9.25 9.61
C TYR A 258 3.89 8.79 8.66
N MET A 259 3.56 8.41 7.43
CA MET A 259 4.53 7.99 6.40
C MET A 259 5.55 9.09 6.08
N ASP A 260 5.19 10.37 6.26
CA ASP A 260 6.10 11.50 5.99
C ASP A 260 6.67 12.15 7.26
N SER A 261 6.28 11.68 8.44
CA SER A 261 6.68 12.26 9.72
C SER A 261 8.20 12.23 9.94
N LYS A 262 8.72 13.11 10.81
CA LYS A 262 10.15 13.11 11.19
C LYS A 262 10.60 11.76 11.75
N GLU A 263 9.73 11.08 12.50
CA GLU A 263 10.00 9.74 13.04
C GLU A 263 10.26 8.70 11.94
N SER A 264 9.57 8.81 10.80
CA SER A 264 9.74 7.91 9.66
C SER A 264 11.08 8.10 8.93
N LYS A 265 11.78 9.19 9.19
CA LYS A 265 13.04 9.57 8.51
C LYS A 265 14.28 9.35 9.37
N ASP A 266 14.13 9.08 10.67
CA ASP A 266 15.23 8.95 11.63
C ASP A 266 15.66 7.48 11.82
N ASP A 267 16.92 7.17 11.50
CA ASP A 267 17.46 5.80 11.54
C ASP A 267 17.45 5.16 12.94
N GLN A 268 17.69 5.95 13.99
CA GLN A 268 17.68 5.45 15.36
C GLN A 268 16.26 5.15 15.81
N VAL A 269 15.32 6.03 15.47
CA VAL A 269 13.89 5.81 15.72
C VAL A 269 13.41 4.56 14.98
N LEU A 270 13.72 4.42 13.69
CA LEU A 270 13.33 3.25 12.89
C LEU A 270 13.87 1.93 13.46
N THR A 271 15.13 1.93 13.92
CA THR A 271 15.74 0.75 14.56
C THR A 271 15.01 0.38 15.86
N GLN A 272 14.73 1.36 16.71
CA GLN A 272 13.99 1.14 17.95
C GLN A 272 12.56 0.65 17.67
N ARG A 273 11.90 1.24 16.66
CA ARG A 273 10.55 0.90 16.24
C ARG A 273 10.44 -0.53 15.71
N LYS A 274 11.45 -1.00 14.96
CA LYS A 274 11.57 -2.39 14.53
C LYS A 274 11.63 -3.35 15.72
N GLU A 275 12.44 -3.05 16.72
CA GLU A 275 12.50 -3.86 17.95
C GLU A 275 11.19 -3.83 18.72
N ASP A 276 10.57 -2.67 18.84
CA ASP A 276 9.31 -2.49 19.56
C ASP A 276 8.19 -3.32 18.91
N PHE A 277 8.08 -3.30 17.59
CA PHE A 277 7.11 -4.11 16.85
C PHE A 277 7.38 -5.60 17.05
N THR A 278 8.61 -6.08 16.81
CA THR A 278 8.94 -7.51 16.91
C THR A 278 8.73 -8.05 18.32
N LYS A 279 9.17 -7.34 19.36
CA LYS A 279 8.92 -7.69 20.77
C LYS A 279 7.43 -7.75 21.10
N THR A 280 6.66 -6.78 20.61
CA THR A 280 5.21 -6.72 20.84
C THR A 280 4.49 -7.89 20.18
N ILE A 281 4.77 -8.14 18.89
CA ILE A 281 4.17 -9.22 18.12
C ILE A 281 4.53 -10.59 18.70
N ASP A 282 5.78 -10.80 19.13
CA ASP A 282 6.20 -12.04 19.78
C ASP A 282 5.46 -12.27 21.11
N PHE A 283 5.32 -11.22 21.92
CA PHE A 283 4.60 -11.30 23.19
C PHE A 283 3.13 -11.66 22.95
N ILE A 284 2.48 -11.02 21.99
CA ILE A 284 1.08 -11.28 21.63
C ILE A 284 0.92 -12.72 21.15
N TYR A 285 1.79 -13.18 20.26
CA TYR A 285 1.76 -14.54 19.75
C TYR A 285 1.92 -15.57 20.88
N LYS A 286 2.88 -15.36 21.79
CA LYS A 286 3.10 -16.25 22.93
C LYS A 286 1.95 -16.24 23.94
N SER A 287 1.29 -15.10 24.12
CA SER A 287 0.25 -14.92 25.14
C SER A 287 -1.15 -15.33 24.67
N PHE A 288 -1.50 -15.03 23.42
CA PHE A 288 -2.86 -15.19 22.90
C PHE A 288 -2.96 -16.15 21.70
N GLY A 289 -1.83 -16.64 21.18
CA GLY A 289 -1.77 -17.57 20.05
C GLY A 289 -2.20 -16.94 18.72
N GLU A 290 -2.41 -17.80 17.70
CA GLU A 290 -2.69 -17.40 16.31
C GLU A 290 -3.97 -16.54 16.16
N ARG A 291 -4.92 -16.69 17.09
CA ARG A 291 -6.22 -16.00 17.02
C ARG A 291 -6.27 -14.72 17.86
N ALA A 292 -5.13 -14.16 18.23
CA ALA A 292 -5.06 -12.96 19.08
C ALA A 292 -5.94 -11.81 18.59
N PHE A 293 -6.01 -11.60 17.27
CA PHE A 293 -6.71 -10.47 16.64
C PHE A 293 -8.10 -10.81 16.09
N HIS A 294 -8.71 -11.88 16.60
CA HIS A 294 -10.04 -12.34 16.20
C HIS A 294 -11.07 -11.95 17.25
N ASN A 295 -12.23 -11.49 16.80
CA ASN A 295 -13.35 -11.13 17.67
C ASN A 295 -14.24 -12.35 18.01
N ILE A 296 -15.12 -12.20 18.99
CA ILE A 296 -16.17 -13.20 19.29
C ILE A 296 -17.28 -13.17 18.22
N SER A 297 -17.98 -14.29 18.04
CA SER A 297 -19.12 -14.37 17.13
C SER A 297 -20.32 -13.63 17.72
N PRO A 298 -20.97 -12.71 16.98
CA PRO A 298 -22.18 -12.04 17.45
C PRO A 298 -23.34 -13.00 17.76
N LYS A 299 -23.34 -14.19 17.14
CA LYS A 299 -24.38 -15.22 17.34
C LYS A 299 -24.00 -16.24 18.41
N GLU A 300 -22.70 -16.46 18.62
CA GLU A 300 -22.17 -17.47 19.54
C GLU A 300 -20.96 -16.88 20.30
N PRO A 301 -21.19 -16.09 21.36
CA PRO A 301 -20.13 -15.35 22.07
C PRO A 301 -19.02 -16.21 22.68
N GLU A 302 -19.23 -17.53 22.76
CA GLU A 302 -18.23 -18.50 23.21
C GLU A 302 -17.24 -18.93 22.10
N LYS A 303 -17.46 -18.50 20.86
CA LYS A 303 -16.61 -18.84 19.70
C LYS A 303 -16.01 -17.60 19.09
N LEU A 304 -14.75 -17.72 18.65
CA LEU A 304 -14.08 -16.68 17.86
C LEU A 304 -14.45 -16.78 16.37
N VAL A 305 -14.60 -15.64 15.73
CA VAL A 305 -14.74 -15.58 14.28
C VAL A 305 -13.41 -15.93 13.60
N LYS A 306 -13.47 -16.46 12.38
CA LYS A 306 -12.27 -16.82 11.61
C LYS A 306 -11.55 -15.63 10.99
N LYS A 307 -12.18 -14.45 10.94
CA LYS A 307 -11.63 -13.28 10.28
C LYS A 307 -10.78 -12.45 11.26
N PHE A 308 -9.68 -11.91 10.74
CA PHE A 308 -8.87 -10.89 11.40
C PHE A 308 -9.70 -9.62 11.57
N HIS A 309 -9.68 -9.01 12.75
CA HIS A 309 -10.50 -7.85 13.07
C HIS A 309 -9.64 -6.59 13.27
N PRO A 310 -9.75 -5.57 12.39
CA PRO A 310 -8.88 -4.38 12.40
C PRO A 310 -8.78 -3.68 13.76
N THR A 311 -9.93 -3.36 14.36
CA THR A 311 -9.97 -2.62 15.63
C THR A 311 -9.53 -3.46 16.83
N VAL A 312 -9.65 -4.78 16.76
CA VAL A 312 -9.10 -5.68 17.80
C VAL A 312 -7.58 -5.67 17.71
N PHE A 313 -7.03 -5.76 16.49
CA PHE A 313 -5.60 -5.58 16.25
C PHE A 313 -5.09 -4.25 16.79
N ASP A 314 -5.70 -3.12 16.41
CA ASP A 314 -5.30 -1.79 16.89
C ASP A 314 -5.24 -1.74 18.43
N SER A 315 -6.30 -2.25 19.08
CA SER A 315 -6.40 -2.20 20.54
C SER A 315 -5.36 -3.06 21.24
N ILE A 316 -5.23 -4.35 20.87
CA ILE A 316 -4.36 -5.30 21.56
C ILE A 316 -2.90 -4.98 21.26
N SER A 317 -2.55 -4.67 20.00
CA SER A 317 -1.17 -4.38 19.61
C SER A 317 -0.63 -3.14 20.31
N VAL A 318 -1.37 -2.04 20.28
CA VAL A 318 -0.95 -0.78 20.90
C VAL A 318 -0.97 -0.87 22.42
N ALA A 319 -1.98 -1.50 23.03
CA ALA A 319 -2.00 -1.73 24.48
C ALA A 319 -0.81 -2.57 24.94
N THR A 320 -0.48 -3.63 24.21
CA THR A 320 0.66 -4.50 24.54
C THR A 320 1.99 -3.76 24.44
N PHE A 321 2.17 -2.96 23.38
CA PHE A 321 3.34 -2.11 23.23
C PHE A 321 3.52 -1.19 24.45
N TYR A 322 2.46 -0.49 24.86
CA TYR A 322 2.54 0.40 26.03
C TYR A 322 2.80 -0.36 27.33
N ALA A 323 2.19 -1.53 27.51
CA ALA A 323 2.42 -2.36 28.69
C ALA A 323 3.88 -2.86 28.76
N LEU A 324 4.48 -3.26 27.63
CA LEU A 324 5.89 -3.67 27.55
C LEU A 324 6.84 -2.49 27.78
N LYS A 325 6.52 -1.29 27.29
CA LYS A 325 7.31 -0.07 27.58
C LYS A 325 7.29 0.26 29.08
N LYS A 326 6.14 0.13 29.75
CA LYS A 326 6.02 0.40 31.20
C LYS A 326 6.62 -0.73 32.06
N LYS A 327 6.54 -1.98 31.60
CA LYS A 327 7.08 -3.16 32.27
C LYS A 327 7.73 -4.12 31.27
N PRO A 328 9.06 -4.02 31.03
CA PRO A 328 9.74 -4.87 30.02
C PRO A 328 9.66 -6.38 30.29
N ASN A 329 9.62 -6.80 31.56
CA ASN A 329 9.45 -8.19 31.98
C ASN A 329 7.97 -8.52 32.28
N LEU A 330 7.07 -8.08 31.40
CA LEU A 330 5.64 -8.34 31.53
C LEU A 330 5.38 -9.85 31.41
N SER A 331 4.48 -10.36 32.24
CA SER A 331 3.86 -11.67 32.10
C SER A 331 2.35 -11.50 32.26
N ILE A 332 1.58 -12.36 31.58
CA ILE A 332 0.13 -12.32 31.63
C ILE A 332 -0.40 -13.73 31.93
N ASP A 333 -0.92 -13.90 33.16
CA ASP A 333 -1.65 -15.10 33.53
C ASP A 333 -3.11 -14.98 33.11
N GLY A 334 -3.71 -16.08 32.66
CA GLY A 334 -5.09 -16.13 32.19
C GLY A 334 -5.35 -15.21 30.98
N ALA A 335 -4.39 -15.18 30.04
CA ALA A 335 -4.40 -14.25 28.92
C ALA A 335 -5.67 -14.38 28.06
N GLU A 336 -6.07 -15.61 27.75
CA GLU A 336 -7.25 -15.88 26.93
C GLU A 336 -8.54 -15.52 27.68
N GLU A 337 -8.63 -15.84 28.97
CA GLU A 337 -9.79 -15.49 29.80
C GLU A 337 -9.98 -13.97 29.87
N LYS A 338 -8.88 -13.22 30.08
CA LYS A 338 -8.89 -11.75 30.07
C LYS A 338 -9.27 -11.19 28.71
N ARG A 339 -8.77 -11.79 27.63
CA ARG A 339 -9.11 -11.39 26.25
C ARG A 339 -10.60 -11.62 25.97
N ILE A 340 -11.15 -12.77 26.32
CA ILE A 340 -12.59 -13.04 26.16
C ILE A 340 -13.44 -12.09 27.00
N ALA A 341 -13.02 -11.78 28.23
CA ALA A 341 -13.71 -10.80 29.07
C ALA A 341 -13.73 -9.40 28.42
N LEU A 342 -12.60 -8.95 27.84
CA LEU A 342 -12.53 -7.71 27.07
C LEU A 342 -13.48 -7.73 25.85
N LEU A 343 -13.47 -8.80 25.06
CA LEU A 343 -14.30 -8.91 23.86
C LEU A 343 -15.81 -8.95 24.18
N LYS A 344 -16.19 -9.40 25.38
CA LYS A 344 -17.59 -9.40 25.87
C LYS A 344 -18.01 -8.06 26.50
N ASP A 345 -17.10 -7.10 26.69
CA ASP A 345 -17.41 -5.79 27.26
C ASP A 345 -18.18 -4.93 26.25
N LYS A 346 -19.37 -4.44 26.63
CA LYS A 346 -20.24 -3.65 25.75
C LYS A 346 -19.63 -2.32 25.32
N LYS A 347 -18.80 -1.67 26.15
CA LYS A 347 -18.13 -0.44 25.75
C LYS A 347 -17.05 -0.74 24.72
N TYR A 348 -16.31 -1.83 24.92
CA TYR A 348 -15.31 -2.28 23.94
C TYR A 348 -15.94 -2.68 22.61
N GLU A 349 -17.06 -3.40 22.64
CA GLU A 349 -17.85 -3.73 21.44
C GLU A 349 -18.25 -2.46 20.66
N ASN A 350 -18.76 -1.44 21.37
CA ASN A 350 -19.11 -0.16 20.73
C ASN A 350 -17.88 0.51 20.08
N TYR A 351 -16.75 0.59 20.80
CA TYR A 351 -15.51 1.19 20.28
C TYR A 351 -14.86 0.43 19.13
N THR A 352 -15.25 -0.84 18.92
CA THR A 352 -14.73 -1.68 17.82
C THR A 352 -15.67 -1.77 16.63
N THR A 353 -16.92 -1.27 16.74
CA THR A 353 -17.96 -1.41 15.71
C THR A 353 -18.60 -0.10 15.25
N ILE A 354 -18.65 0.94 16.09
CA ILE A 354 -19.34 2.20 15.79
C ILE A 354 -18.32 3.35 15.77
N ARG A 355 -18.26 4.15 14.69
CA ARG A 355 -17.38 5.33 14.58
C ARG A 355 -15.94 5.00 14.98
N THR A 356 -15.47 3.87 14.47
CA THR A 356 -14.21 3.23 14.90
C THR A 356 -12.97 4.08 14.67
N THR A 357 -13.07 5.09 13.80
CA THR A 357 -12.01 6.04 13.46
C THR A 357 -12.07 7.34 14.27
N ASN A 358 -12.94 7.52 15.26
CA ASN A 358 -12.87 8.69 16.14
C ASN A 358 -11.84 8.50 17.28
N TYR A 359 -11.28 9.61 17.78
CA TYR A 359 -10.30 9.55 18.87
C TYR A 359 -10.84 8.82 20.11
N GLU A 360 -12.12 9.04 20.43
CA GLU A 360 -12.76 8.40 21.58
C GLU A 360 -12.78 6.87 21.45
N SER A 361 -13.11 6.32 20.29
CA SER A 361 -13.14 4.87 20.08
C SER A 361 -11.75 4.28 20.01
N ILE A 362 -10.78 4.98 19.40
CA ILE A 362 -9.38 4.55 19.35
C ILE A 362 -8.79 4.49 20.76
N ASN A 363 -8.84 5.61 21.49
CA ASN A 363 -8.30 5.68 22.84
C ASN A 363 -9.11 4.79 23.80
N GLY A 364 -10.43 4.72 23.65
CA GLY A 364 -11.32 3.88 24.45
C GLY A 364 -11.01 2.39 24.32
N ARG A 365 -10.88 1.87 23.09
CA ARG A 365 -10.55 0.45 22.87
C ARG A 365 -9.15 0.09 23.37
N ILE A 366 -8.16 0.97 23.18
CA ILE A 366 -6.79 0.76 23.69
C ILE A 366 -6.79 0.79 25.22
N SER A 367 -7.51 1.74 25.83
CA SER A 367 -7.61 1.88 27.29
C SER A 367 -8.23 0.65 27.95
N LEU A 368 -9.35 0.16 27.39
CA LEU A 368 -9.98 -1.07 27.88
C LEU A 368 -9.07 -2.28 27.69
N ALA A 369 -8.35 -2.38 26.56
CA ALA A 369 -7.38 -3.45 26.35
C ALA A 369 -6.25 -3.43 27.39
N LEU A 370 -5.68 -2.25 27.70
CA LEU A 370 -4.69 -2.09 28.78
C LEU A 370 -5.23 -2.51 30.14
N GLN A 371 -6.47 -2.13 30.45
CA GLN A 371 -7.11 -2.44 31.72
C GLN A 371 -7.36 -3.94 31.87
N TYR A 372 -8.04 -4.57 30.91
CA TYR A 372 -8.41 -5.99 30.98
C TYR A 372 -7.20 -6.92 30.89
N LEU A 373 -6.27 -6.65 29.96
CA LEU A 373 -5.15 -7.56 29.69
C LEU A 373 -4.02 -7.39 30.71
N TYR A 374 -3.72 -6.15 31.09
CA TYR A 374 -2.51 -5.81 31.84
C TYR A 374 -2.74 -5.15 33.19
N ASN A 375 -3.99 -4.86 33.56
CA ASN A 375 -4.35 -4.10 34.76
C ASN A 375 -3.62 -2.74 34.82
N MET A 376 -3.47 -2.10 33.66
CA MET A 376 -2.81 -0.80 33.50
C MET A 376 -3.82 0.24 33.01
N LYS A 377 -3.55 1.52 33.32
CA LYS A 377 -4.30 2.65 32.76
C LYS A 377 -3.55 3.22 31.56
N HIS A 378 -4.32 3.66 30.57
CA HIS A 378 -3.81 4.49 29.49
C HIS A 378 -3.65 5.91 30.04
N GLU A 379 -2.43 6.27 30.41
CA GLU A 379 -2.07 7.63 30.86
C GLU A 379 -1.85 8.56 29.67
#